data_AF-A0AAV5SCE1-F1
#
_entry.id   AF-A0AAV5SCE1-F1
#
_cell.length_a   1.000
_cell.length_b   1.000
_cell.length_c   1.000
_cell.angle_alpha   90.00
_cell.angle_beta   90.00
_cell.angle_gamma   90.00
#
_symmetry.space_group_name_H-M   'P 1'
#
loop_
_entity.id
_entity.type
_entity.pdbx_description
1 polymer ?
#
loop_
_entity_poly.entity_id
_entity_poly.type
_entity_poly.pdbx_seq_one_letter_code
_entity_poly.pdbx_strand_id
1 'polypeptide(L)'
;IEGLRGIAIVSVLIFHIRQDMFINGFLGVDVFFVLSGFLISSILSRHQKLSFEQIIDFYGRRFKRIVPLYSTVLLCCLLSCLLLFSSLDIEKSQSSFVWSLLFARNIQQIRDSRDYWKQDNSRSLLLHTWSLGVEIQYYLIAPSISLLILHIKSQSGRLSSITGLTAGS
;
A
#
# COMPACT_ATOMS: atom_id res chain seq x y z
N ILE A 1 1.01 6.08 -16.77
CA ILE A 1 1.05 5.20 -15.57
C ILE A 1 -0.13 5.49 -14.65
N GLU A 2 -0.31 6.73 -14.15
CA GLU A 2 -1.46 7.06 -13.28
C GLU A 2 -2.82 6.76 -13.94
N GLY A 3 -2.99 7.02 -15.25
CA GLY A 3 -4.22 6.65 -15.98
C GLY A 3 -4.49 5.15 -16.03
N LEU A 4 -3.45 4.31 -16.14
CA LEU A 4 -3.58 2.85 -16.11
C LEU A 4 -3.96 2.34 -14.71
N ARG A 5 -3.45 2.97 -13.65
CA ARG A 5 -3.90 2.69 -12.27
C ARG A 5 -5.38 3.03 -12.10
N GLY A 6 -5.82 4.15 -12.69
CA GLY A 6 -7.25 4.51 -12.70
C GLY A 6 -8.12 3.46 -13.38
N ILE A 7 -7.72 2.99 -14.57
CA ILE A 7 -8.42 1.90 -15.27
C ILE A 7 -8.46 0.63 -14.43
N ALA A 8 -7.36 0.27 -13.78
CA ALA A 8 -7.29 -0.89 -12.91
C ALA A 8 -8.28 -0.80 -11.72
N ILE A 9 -8.40 0.37 -11.09
CA ILE A 9 -9.39 0.62 -10.02
C ILE A 9 -10.82 0.51 -10.56
N VAL A 10 -11.11 1.11 -11.72
CA VAL A 10 -12.44 1.06 -12.33
C VAL A 10 -12.85 -0.38 -12.63
N SER A 11 -11.94 -1.20 -13.14
CA SER A 11 -12.17 -2.63 -13.35
C SER A 11 -12.58 -3.36 -12.07
N VAL A 12 -11.93 -3.06 -10.94
CA VAL A 12 -12.27 -3.64 -9.62
C VAL A 12 -13.63 -3.15 -9.14
N LEU A 13 -13.97 -1.88 -9.35
CA LEU A 13 -15.28 -1.33 -8.99
C LEU A 13 -16.40 -2.00 -9.79
N ILE A 14 -16.22 -2.16 -11.10
CA ILE A 14 -17.18 -2.84 -11.97
C ILE A 14 -17.38 -4.29 -11.52
N PHE A 15 -16.29 -4.99 -11.18
CA PHE A 15 -16.37 -6.35 -10.63
C PHE A 15 -17.25 -6.42 -9.38
N HIS A 16 -17.16 -5.45 -8.46
CA HIS A 16 -17.99 -5.47 -7.24
C HIS A 16 -19.47 -5.13 -7.50
N ILE A 17 -19.77 -4.34 -8.54
CA ILE A 17 -21.14 -3.95 -8.89
C ILE A 17 -21.84 -5.08 -9.67
N ARG A 18 -21.15 -5.66 -10.67
CA ARG A 18 -21.68 -6.65 -11.62
C ARG A 18 -20.64 -7.73 -11.89
N GLN A 19 -20.51 -8.68 -10.96
CA GLN A 19 -19.57 -9.81 -11.08
C GLN A 19 -19.83 -10.66 -12.33
N ASP A 20 -21.09 -10.77 -12.74
CA ASP A 20 -21.58 -11.50 -13.91
C ASP A 20 -21.08 -10.91 -15.24
N MET A 21 -20.97 -9.58 -15.33
CA MET A 21 -20.47 -8.90 -16.53
C MET A 21 -18.95 -8.96 -16.68
N PHE A 22 -18.23 -9.02 -15.56
CA PHE A 22 -16.79 -8.81 -15.58
C PHE A 22 -16.05 -9.71 -14.59
N ILE A 23 -16.17 -11.02 -14.81
CA ILE A 23 -15.64 -12.11 -13.96
C ILE A 23 -14.15 -11.92 -13.61
N ASN A 24 -13.35 -11.35 -14.51
CA ASN A 24 -11.91 -11.15 -14.33
C ASN A 24 -11.50 -9.77 -13.80
N GLY A 25 -12.45 -8.93 -13.36
CA GLY A 25 -12.12 -7.58 -12.89
C GLY A 25 -11.30 -7.53 -11.61
N PHE A 26 -11.22 -8.64 -10.86
CA PHE A 26 -10.32 -8.80 -9.73
C PHE A 26 -8.85 -8.62 -10.11
N LEU A 27 -8.45 -8.96 -11.35
CA LEU A 27 -7.09 -8.76 -11.87
C LEU A 27 -6.66 -7.28 -11.88
N GLY A 28 -7.62 -6.35 -11.81
CA GLY A 28 -7.31 -4.93 -11.63
C GLY A 28 -6.51 -4.66 -10.36
N VAL A 29 -6.69 -5.44 -9.30
CA VAL A 29 -5.88 -5.32 -8.08
C VAL A 29 -4.41 -5.66 -8.36
N ASP A 30 -4.14 -6.75 -9.07
CA ASP A 30 -2.78 -7.18 -9.41
C ASP A 30 -2.10 -6.15 -10.32
N VAL A 31 -2.81 -5.67 -11.36
CA VAL A 31 -2.31 -4.62 -12.25
C VAL A 31 -1.99 -3.34 -11.48
N PHE A 32 -2.85 -2.94 -10.54
CA PHE A 32 -2.63 -1.75 -9.72
C PHE A 32 -1.35 -1.86 -8.88
N PHE A 33 -1.11 -3.01 -8.25
CA PHE A 33 0.10 -3.22 -7.44
C PHE A 33 1.37 -3.31 -8.29
N VAL A 34 1.33 -3.99 -9.44
CA VAL A 34 2.47 -4.03 -10.38
C VAL A 34 2.85 -2.63 -10.86
N LEU A 35 1.86 -1.81 -11.24
CA LEU A 35 2.09 -0.43 -11.67
C LEU A 35 2.64 0.45 -10.55
N SER A 36 2.14 0.27 -9.32
CA SER A 36 2.64 0.97 -8.13
C SER A 36 4.10 0.61 -7.87
N GLY A 37 4.45 -0.69 -7.95
CA GLY A 37 5.81 -1.18 -7.82
C GLY A 37 6.76 -0.58 -8.85
N PHE A 38 6.39 -0.65 -10.13
CA PHE A 38 7.16 -0.07 -11.22
C PHE A 38 7.39 1.45 -11.04
N LEU A 39 6.35 2.19 -10.65
CA LEU A 39 6.46 3.63 -10.41
C LEU A 39 7.45 3.93 -9.28
N ILE A 40 7.39 3.20 -8.17
CA ILE A 40 8.30 3.41 -7.04
C ILE A 40 9.73 3.07 -7.44
N SER A 41 9.96 1.90 -8.03
CA SER A 41 11.28 1.48 -8.49
C SER A 41 11.88 2.50 -9.48
N SER A 42 11.09 3.01 -10.43
CA SER A 42 11.58 4.02 -11.40
C SER A 42 11.92 5.37 -10.77
N ILE A 43 11.21 5.77 -9.70
CA ILE A 43 11.53 6.99 -8.94
C ILE A 43 12.84 6.81 -8.17
N LEU A 44 13.00 5.66 -7.51
CA LEU A 44 14.21 5.35 -6.74
C LEU A 44 15.43 5.19 -7.64
N SER A 45 15.29 4.55 -8.80
CA SER A 45 16.40 4.33 -9.75
C SER A 45 16.87 5.61 -10.44
N ARG A 46 16.04 6.67 -10.47
CA ARG A 46 16.41 7.96 -11.05
C ARG A 46 17.42 8.73 -10.19
N HIS A 47 17.54 8.38 -8.91
CA HIS A 47 18.49 9.01 -8.00
C HIS A 47 19.80 8.21 -7.99
N GLN A 48 20.87 8.77 -8.56
CA GLN A 48 22.19 8.11 -8.62
C GLN A 48 22.81 7.85 -7.24
N LYS A 49 22.45 8.65 -6.23
CA LYS A 49 22.80 8.45 -4.82
C LYS A 49 21.55 8.69 -3.99
N LEU A 50 20.93 7.61 -3.49
CA LEU A 50 19.84 7.71 -2.52
C LEU A 50 20.43 8.10 -1.16
N SER A 51 20.15 9.32 -0.70
CA SER A 51 20.45 9.75 0.67
C SER A 51 19.26 9.51 1.61
N PHE A 52 19.52 9.51 2.92
CA PHE A 52 18.47 9.38 3.93
C PHE A 52 17.44 10.52 3.85
N GLU A 53 17.92 11.75 3.61
CA GLU A 53 17.07 12.93 3.43
C GLU A 53 16.10 12.80 2.25
N GLN A 54 16.58 12.29 1.11
CA GLN A 54 15.72 12.08 -0.07
C GLN A 54 14.60 11.07 0.18
N ILE A 55 14.83 10.10 1.08
CA ILE A 55 13.84 9.11 1.46
C ILE A 55 12.84 9.68 2.45
N ILE A 56 13.28 10.50 3.40
CA ILE A 56 12.38 11.28 4.24
C ILE A 56 11.48 12.17 3.36
N ASP A 57 12.05 12.87 2.38
CA ASP A 57 11.30 13.69 1.43
C ASP A 57 10.35 12.87 0.56
N PHE A 58 10.73 11.65 0.19
CA PHE A 58 9.85 10.71 -0.49
C PHE A 58 8.65 10.34 0.39
N TYR A 59 8.88 9.94 1.64
CA TYR A 59 7.82 9.61 2.59
C TYR A 59 6.93 10.81 2.89
N GLY A 60 7.50 11.99 3.13
CA GLY A 60 6.76 13.22 3.42
C GLY A 60 5.82 13.63 2.29
N ARG A 61 6.27 13.55 1.02
CA ARG A 61 5.43 13.85 -0.15
C ARG A 61 4.27 12.87 -0.30
N ARG A 62 4.50 11.58 -0.03
CA ARG A 62 3.47 10.54 -0.11
C ARG A 62 2.46 10.67 1.02
N PHE A 63 2.94 10.91 2.24
CA PHE A 63 2.09 11.11 3.41
C PHE A 63 1.13 12.30 3.22
N LYS A 64 1.66 13.46 2.80
CA LYS A 64 0.86 14.66 2.52
C LYS A 64 -0.18 14.47 1.40
N ARG A 65 0.05 13.53 0.49
CA ARG A 65 -0.89 13.21 -0.61
C ARG A 65 -1.97 12.22 -0.18
N ILE A 66 -1.63 11.18 0.58
CA ILE A 66 -2.54 10.05 0.86
C ILE A 66 -3.38 10.30 2.11
N VAL A 67 -2.76 10.80 3.18
CA VAL A 67 -3.42 10.88 4.50
C VAL A 67 -4.62 11.82 4.51
N PRO A 68 -4.61 13.02 3.92
CA PRO A 68 -5.78 13.90 3.97
C PRO A 68 -7.02 13.25 3.37
N LEU A 69 -6.90 12.70 2.16
CA LEU A 69 -8.01 12.07 1.45
C LEU A 69 -8.50 10.83 2.19
N TYR A 70 -7.57 9.99 2.67
CA TYR A 70 -7.93 8.77 3.40
C TYR A 70 -8.64 9.08 4.72
N SER A 71 -8.16 10.05 5.48
CA SER A 71 -8.81 10.51 6.72
C SER A 71 -10.21 11.04 6.47
N THR A 72 -10.44 11.77 5.37
CA THR A 72 -11.78 12.20 4.97
C THR A 72 -12.69 11.01 4.68
N VAL A 73 -12.21 10.01 3.93
CA VAL A 73 -12.99 8.79 3.64
C VAL A 73 -13.32 8.04 4.93
N LEU A 74 -12.35 7.86 5.84
CA LEU A 74 -12.59 7.21 7.12
C LEU A 74 -13.62 7.97 7.96
N LEU A 75 -13.55 9.31 7.99
CA LEU A 75 -14.52 10.13 8.70
C LEU A 75 -15.92 9.98 8.09
N CYS A 76 -16.04 10.01 6.77
CA CYS A 76 -17.31 9.77 6.09
C CYS A 76 -17.87 8.38 6.42
N CYS A 77 -17.04 7.33 6.35
CA CYS A 77 -17.45 5.98 6.72
C CYS A 77 -17.90 5.90 8.19
N LEU A 78 -17.22 6.59 9.10
CA LEU A 78 -17.58 6.63 10.51
C LEU A 78 -18.94 7.30 10.71
N LEU A 79 -19.15 8.46 10.11
CA LEU A 79 -20.44 9.17 10.16
C LEU A 79 -21.57 8.33 9.55
N SER A 80 -21.35 7.71 8.39
CA SER A 80 -22.32 6.80 7.77
C SER A 80 -22.64 5.61 8.68
N CYS A 81 -21.64 5.05 9.36
CA CYS A 81 -21.84 3.95 10.31
C CYS A 81 -22.73 4.38 11.49
N LEU A 82 -22.45 5.55 12.07
CA LEU A 82 -23.21 6.07 13.22
C LEU A 82 -24.66 6.48 12.87
N LEU A 83 -24.90 6.93 11.63
CA LEU A 83 -26.20 7.43 11.21
C LEU A 83 -27.12 6.36 10.62
N LEU A 84 -26.56 5.32 10.00
CA LEU A 84 -27.32 4.35 9.18
C LEU A 84 -27.36 2.93 9.73
N PHE A 85 -26.47 2.56 10.67
CA PHE A 85 -26.33 1.19 11.15
C PHE A 85 -26.82 1.02 12.59
N SER A 86 -27.13 -0.23 12.95
CA SER A 86 -27.55 -0.60 14.30
C SER A 86 -26.38 -0.55 15.29
N SER A 87 -26.67 -0.42 16.59
CA SER A 87 -25.65 -0.44 17.66
C SER A 87 -24.76 -1.68 17.61
N LEU A 88 -25.33 -2.84 17.31
CA LEU A 88 -24.60 -4.11 17.16
C LEU A 88 -23.62 -4.09 15.97
N ASP A 89 -23.97 -3.43 14.88
CA ASP A 89 -23.09 -3.32 13.71
C ASP A 89 -21.97 -2.30 13.93
N ILE A 90 -22.24 -1.24 14.72
CA ILE A 90 -21.23 -0.27 15.15
C ILE A 90 -20.18 -0.95 16.01
N GLU A 91 -20.57 -1.72 17.03
CA GLU A 91 -19.64 -2.46 17.90
C GLU A 91 -18.72 -3.40 17.11
N LYS A 92 -19.30 -4.15 16.16
CA LYS A 92 -18.53 -5.04 15.27
C LYS A 92 -17.55 -4.27 14.36
N SER A 93 -17.85 -3.01 14.04
CA SER A 93 -17.06 -2.19 13.13
C SER A 93 -15.93 -1.42 13.82
N GLN A 94 -15.99 -1.20 15.14
CA GLN A 94 -15.00 -0.43 15.90
C GLN A 94 -13.57 -0.91 15.67
N SER A 95 -13.33 -2.24 15.77
CA SER A 95 -12.01 -2.80 15.51
C SER A 95 -11.55 -2.48 14.09
N SER A 96 -12.43 -2.60 13.10
CA SER A 96 -12.11 -2.31 11.69
C SER A 96 -11.71 -0.86 11.46
N PHE A 97 -12.30 0.10 12.17
CA PHE A 97 -11.88 1.52 12.13
C PHE A 97 -10.46 1.70 12.68
N VAL A 98 -10.14 1.09 13.82
CA VAL A 98 -8.80 1.17 14.42
C VAL A 98 -7.75 0.59 13.48
N TRP A 99 -7.99 -0.60 12.94
CA TRP A 99 -7.07 -1.23 11.97
C TRP A 99 -6.93 -0.43 10.68
N SER A 100 -8.01 0.22 10.22
CA SER A 100 -7.98 1.10 9.05
C SER A 100 -7.17 2.37 9.32
N LEU A 101 -7.30 2.99 10.49
CA LEU A 101 -6.52 4.16 10.89
C LEU A 101 -5.01 3.87 10.90
N LEU A 102 -4.64 2.66 11.31
CA LEU A 102 -3.25 2.17 11.31
C LEU A 102 -2.76 1.68 9.94
N PHE A 103 -3.54 1.83 8.86
CA PHE A 103 -3.22 1.28 7.54
C PHE A 103 -2.92 -0.23 7.57
N ALA A 104 -3.58 -0.96 8.48
CA ALA A 104 -3.31 -2.36 8.80
C ALA A 104 -4.59 -3.24 8.67
N ARG A 105 -5.59 -2.77 7.91
CA ARG A 105 -6.83 -3.52 7.67
C ARG A 105 -6.58 -4.89 7.04
N ASN A 106 -5.57 -5.00 6.17
CA ASN A 106 -5.15 -6.27 5.57
C ASN A 106 -4.69 -7.30 6.63
N ILE A 107 -3.96 -6.85 7.66
CA ILE A 107 -3.49 -7.70 8.76
C ILE A 107 -4.67 -8.23 9.57
N GLN A 108 -5.65 -7.35 9.86
CA GLN A 108 -6.87 -7.76 10.53
C GLN A 108 -7.64 -8.82 9.72
N GLN A 109 -7.75 -8.67 8.40
CA GLN A 109 -8.43 -9.66 7.56
C GLN A 109 -7.75 -11.04 7.61
N ILE A 110 -6.41 -11.06 7.57
CA ILE A 110 -5.63 -12.30 7.70
C ILE A 110 -5.90 -12.95 9.06
N ARG A 111 -5.84 -12.16 10.14
CA ARG A 111 -6.07 -12.64 11.51
C ARG A 111 -7.49 -13.18 11.70
N ASP A 112 -8.48 -12.47 11.15
CA ASP A 112 -9.89 -12.82 11.29
C ASP A 112 -10.32 -13.87 10.24
N SER A 113 -9.37 -14.43 9.45
CA SER A 113 -9.61 -15.42 8.38
C SER A 113 -10.70 -15.01 7.39
N ARG A 114 -10.77 -13.72 7.07
CA ARG A 114 -11.80 -13.15 6.18
C ARG A 114 -11.27 -13.05 4.75
N ASP A 115 -11.96 -13.72 3.83
CA ASP A 115 -11.68 -13.58 2.41
C ASP A 115 -12.29 -12.29 1.85
N TYR A 116 -11.47 -11.44 1.25
CA TYR A 116 -11.92 -10.22 0.55
C TYR A 116 -12.90 -10.54 -0.58
N TRP A 117 -12.73 -11.68 -1.26
CA TRP A 117 -13.50 -12.08 -2.43
C TRP A 117 -14.85 -12.74 -2.12
N LYS A 118 -15.14 -13.06 -0.84
CA LYS A 118 -16.41 -13.67 -0.46
C LYS A 118 -17.51 -12.60 -0.33
N GLN A 119 -18.65 -12.86 -0.97
CA GLN A 119 -19.79 -11.95 -1.07
C GLN A 119 -20.43 -11.57 0.29
N ASP A 120 -20.20 -12.38 1.33
CA ASP A 120 -20.69 -12.16 2.70
C ASP A 120 -19.99 -10.99 3.41
N ASN A 121 -18.90 -10.44 2.84
CA ASN A 121 -18.23 -9.24 3.35
C ASN A 121 -18.88 -7.91 2.91
N SER A 122 -19.99 -7.95 2.17
CA SER A 122 -20.69 -6.77 1.62
C SER A 122 -21.15 -5.73 2.65
N ARG A 123 -21.22 -6.09 3.94
CA ARG A 123 -21.56 -5.15 5.03
C ARG A 123 -20.36 -4.39 5.61
N SER A 124 -19.12 -4.72 5.22
CA SER A 124 -17.94 -4.04 5.75
C SER A 124 -17.66 -2.75 4.98
N LEU A 125 -18.10 -1.60 5.51
CA LEU A 125 -17.82 -0.25 4.98
C LEU A 125 -16.33 0.00 4.68
N LEU A 126 -15.46 -0.58 5.51
CA LEU A 126 -14.02 -0.42 5.45
C LEU A 126 -13.32 -1.58 4.75
N LEU A 127 -14.05 -2.38 3.95
CA LEU A 127 -13.46 -3.54 3.30
C LEU A 127 -12.30 -3.09 2.42
N HIS A 128 -12.52 -2.12 1.53
CA HIS A 128 -11.56 -1.70 0.51
C HIS A 128 -10.31 -0.98 1.04
N THR A 129 -10.24 -0.62 2.32
CA THR A 129 -9.06 0.07 2.90
C THR A 129 -7.85 -0.84 3.01
N TRP A 130 -8.03 -2.16 2.87
CA TRP A 130 -6.95 -3.15 2.90
C TRP A 130 -5.89 -2.91 1.83
N SER A 131 -6.31 -2.58 0.60
CA SER A 131 -5.40 -2.44 -0.54
C SER A 131 -4.54 -1.18 -0.39
N LEU A 132 -5.11 -0.11 0.17
CA LEU A 132 -4.36 1.08 0.54
C LEU A 132 -3.39 0.81 1.69
N GLY A 133 -3.77 0.00 2.68
CA GLY A 133 -2.87 -0.47 3.74
C GLY A 133 -1.64 -1.20 3.16
N VAL A 134 -1.86 -2.11 2.21
CA VAL A 134 -0.79 -2.79 1.48
C VAL A 134 0.05 -1.80 0.66
N GLU A 135 -0.57 -0.82 0.00
CA GLU A 135 0.16 0.21 -0.76
C GLU A 135 1.09 1.03 0.14
N ILE A 136 0.64 1.42 1.35
CA ILE A 136 1.46 2.12 2.35
C ILE A 136 2.59 1.25 2.87
N GLN A 137 2.33 -0.02 3.18
CA GLN A 137 3.36 -0.97 3.59
C GLN A 137 4.42 -1.11 2.49
N TYR A 138 4.00 -1.21 1.22
CA TYR A 138 4.90 -1.27 0.09
C TYR A 138 5.71 0.02 -0.07
N TYR A 139 5.09 1.19 0.12
CA TYR A 139 5.80 2.48 0.10
C TYR A 139 6.91 2.55 1.16
N LEU A 140 6.72 1.95 2.34
CA LEU A 140 7.73 1.92 3.41
C LEU A 140 8.84 0.89 3.13
N ILE A 141 8.48 -0.28 2.59
CA ILE A 141 9.41 -1.39 2.40
C ILE A 141 10.37 -1.12 1.23
N ALA A 142 9.87 -0.65 0.08
CA ALA A 142 10.68 -0.57 -1.14
C ALA A 142 11.91 0.38 -1.03
N PRO A 143 11.80 1.60 -0.46
CA PRO A 143 12.96 2.47 -0.25
C PRO A 143 13.90 1.95 0.83
N SER A 144 13.37 1.31 1.87
CA SER A 144 14.18 0.69 2.93
C SER A 144 15.05 -0.46 2.39
N ILE A 145 14.48 -1.33 1.54
CA ILE A 145 15.24 -2.37 0.84
C ILE A 145 16.29 -1.75 -0.08
N SER A 146 15.95 -0.69 -0.80
CA SER A 146 16.89 -0.02 -1.72
C SER A 146 18.09 0.58 -0.98
N LEU A 147 17.88 1.19 0.20
CA LEU A 147 18.96 1.64 1.07
C LEU A 147 19.84 0.49 1.54
N LEU A 148 19.22 -0.62 1.98
CA LEU A 148 19.95 -1.78 2.47
C LEU A 148 20.86 -2.34 1.37
N ILE A 149 20.36 -2.47 0.13
CA ILE A 149 21.15 -2.92 -1.03
C ILE A 149 22.34 -1.97 -1.29
N LEU A 150 22.11 -0.65 -1.25
CA LEU A 150 23.18 0.32 -1.45
C LEU A 150 24.24 0.28 -0.33
N HIS A 151 23.80 0.09 0.91
CA HIS A 151 24.71 -0.05 2.05
C HIS A 151 25.59 -1.30 1.90
N ILE A 152 25.01 -2.44 1.52
CA ILE A 152 25.75 -3.69 1.30
C ILE A 152 26.78 -3.53 0.15
N LYS A 153 26.39 -2.92 -0.97
CA LYS A 153 27.30 -2.66 -2.10
C LYS A 153 28.46 -1.73 -1.75
N SER A 154 28.19 -0.68 -0.97
CA SER A 154 29.21 0.27 -0.49
C SER A 154 30.27 -0.42 0.38
N GLN A 155 29.84 -1.30 1.30
CA GLN A 155 30.75 -2.06 2.17
C GLN A 155 31.60 -3.07 1.37
N SER A 156 31.01 -3.77 0.41
CA SER A 156 31.73 -4.73 -0.45
C SER A 156 32.78 -4.06 -1.35
N GLY A 157 32.45 -2.90 -1.94
CA GLY A 157 33.41 -2.10 -2.70
C GLY A 157 34.59 -1.62 -1.84
N ARG A 158 34.33 -1.23 -0.59
CA ARG A 158 35.35 -0.78 0.37
C ARG A 158 36.30 -1.91 0.81
N LEU A 159 35.82 -3.15 0.94
CA LEU A 159 36.69 -4.31 1.21
C LEU A 159 37.59 -4.66 0.01
N SER A 160 37.08 -4.54 -1.21
CA SER A 160 37.86 -4.82 -2.43
C SER A 160 39.01 -3.82 -2.65
N SER A 161 38.82 -2.54 -2.28
CA SER A 161 39.87 -1.53 -2.40
C SER A 161 40.97 -1.70 -1.35
N ILE A 162 40.64 -2.19 -0.15
CA ILE A 162 41.62 -2.44 0.92
C ILE A 162 42.48 -3.66 0.58
N THR A 163 41.90 -4.73 0.07
CA THR A 163 42.64 -5.94 -0.33
C THR A 163 43.51 -5.73 -1.58
N GLY A 164 43.07 -4.90 -2.52
CA GLY A 164 43.88 -4.49 -3.67
C GLY A 164 45.11 -3.64 -3.30
N LEU A 165 45.02 -2.83 -2.24
CA LEU A 165 46.16 -2.03 -1.73
C LEU A 165 47.20 -2.87 -0.99
N THR A 166 46.81 -3.99 -0.36
CA THR A 166 47.74 -4.90 0.34
C THR A 166 48.38 -5.95 -0.57
N ALA A 167 47.80 -6.22 -1.73
CA ALA A 167 48.34 -7.20 -2.70
C ALA A 167 49.31 -6.58 -3.71
N GLY A 168 49.45 -5.25 -3.74
CA GLY A 168 50.30 -4.50 -4.66
C GLY A 168 51.57 -3.89 -4.05
N SER A 169 51.92 -4.25 -2.81
CA SER A 169 53.10 -3.77 -2.07
C SER A 169 54.07 -4.89 -1.76
#